data_AF-A4FDS8-F1
#
_entry.id   AF-A4FDS8-F1
#
_cell.length_a   1.000
_cell.length_b   1.000
_cell.length_c   1.000
_cell.angle_alpha   90.00
_cell.angle_beta   90.00
_cell.angle_gamma   90.00
#
_symmetry.space_group_name_H-M   'P 1'
#
loop_
_entity.id
_entity.type
_entity.pdbx_description
1 polymer ?
#
loop_
_entity_poly.entity_id
_entity_poly.type
_entity_poly.pdbx_seq_one_letter_code
_entity_poly.pdbx_strand_id
1 'polypeptide(L)'
;MRDGGAWEVSDDQNIIGTVSSLVDEEHRLRTEAQQGRIASEEEQRRLADIEARLDQCWDLLRRRRARREIGDDPDAASPAPVAEVENYQQ
;
A
#
# COMPACT_ATOMS: atom_id res chain seq x y z
N MET A 1 15.23 1.95 -24.76
CA MET A 1 15.89 1.21 -23.65
C MET A 1 16.09 2.18 -22.49
N ARG A 2 15.55 1.81 -21.32
CA ARG A 2 15.39 2.55 -20.07
C ARG A 2 14.19 3.50 -20.01
N ASP A 3 13.00 2.89 -20.00
CA ASP A 3 11.85 3.42 -19.26
C ASP A 3 12.20 3.42 -17.77
N GLY A 4 12.56 4.59 -17.24
CA GLY A 4 12.66 4.82 -15.80
C GLY A 4 11.24 4.90 -15.24
N GLY A 5 10.73 3.75 -14.79
CA GLY A 5 9.43 3.64 -14.12
C GLY A 5 9.38 4.58 -12.92
N ALA A 6 8.43 5.49 -12.95
CA ALA A 6 8.13 6.53 -11.98
C ALA A 6 7.73 5.97 -10.60
N TRP A 7 8.70 5.53 -9.82
CA TRP A 7 8.58 5.38 -8.37
C TRP A 7 9.71 6.19 -7.74
N GLU A 8 9.68 7.49 -8.04
CA GLU A 8 10.50 8.52 -7.41
C GLU A 8 10.15 8.52 -5.91
N VAL A 9 11.16 8.27 -5.07
CA VAL A 9 11.27 8.71 -3.66
C VAL A 9 9.92 9.12 -3.05
N SER A 10 9.19 8.16 -2.48
CA SER A 10 7.97 8.48 -1.74
C SER A 10 8.33 8.91 -0.32
N ASP A 11 8.35 10.22 -0.11
CA ASP A 11 8.36 10.84 1.22
C ASP A 11 7.24 10.27 2.11
N ASP A 12 7.42 10.33 3.43
CA ASP A 12 6.45 9.83 4.42
C ASP A 12 5.02 10.36 4.15
N GLN A 13 4.93 11.60 3.65
CA GLN A 13 3.67 12.25 3.28
C GLN A 13 2.96 11.55 2.12
N ASN A 14 3.69 11.04 1.14
CA ASN A 14 3.12 10.27 0.04
C ASN A 14 2.61 8.91 0.54
N ILE A 15 3.37 8.25 1.43
CA ILE A 15 2.95 6.98 2.04
C ILE A 15 1.67 7.18 2.85
N ILE A 16 1.59 8.25 3.66
CA ILE A 16 0.38 8.61 4.41
C ILE A 16 -0.80 8.90 3.48
N GLY A 17 -0.57 9.59 2.36
CA GLY A 17 -1.60 9.83 1.34
C GLY A 17 -2.12 8.53 0.70
N THR A 18 -1.23 7.57 0.44
CA THR A 18 -1.59 6.23 -0.04
C THR A 18 -2.42 5.47 1.00
N VAL A 19 -2.01 5.49 2.28
CA VAL A 19 -2.77 4.89 3.39
C VAL A 19 -4.19 5.48 3.48
N SER A 20 -4.33 6.81 3.39
CA SER A 20 -5.64 7.46 3.42
C SER A 20 -6.53 6.98 2.27
N SER A 21 -5.97 6.87 1.06
CA SER A 21 -6.71 6.42 -0.12
C SER A 21 -7.15 4.95 0.00
N LEU A 22 -6.31 4.10 0.61
CA LEU A 22 -6.63 2.70 0.89
C LEU A 22 -7.77 2.54 1.90
N VAL A 23 -7.75 3.33 2.98
CA VAL A 23 -8.83 3.34 3.99
C VAL A 23 -10.14 3.84 3.39
N ASP A 24 -10.09 4.86 2.53
CA ASP A 24 -11.29 5.34 1.83
C ASP A 24 -11.87 4.26 0.91
N GLU A 25 -11.03 3.44 0.28
CA GLU A 25 -11.47 2.33 -0.56
C GLU A 25 -12.09 1.20 0.27
N GLU A 26 -11.51 0.83 1.41
CA GLU A 26 -12.11 -0.12 2.37
C GLU A 26 -13.54 0.33 2.75
N HIS A 27 -13.69 1.61 3.10
CA HIS A 27 -15.00 2.17 3.48
C HIS A 27 -16.02 2.09 2.35
N ARG A 28 -15.59 2.34 1.10
CA ARG A 28 -16.46 2.20 -0.07
C ARG A 28 -16.86 0.74 -0.28
N LEU A 29 -15.91 -0.19 -0.27
CA LEU A 29 -16.18 -1.61 -0.45
C LEU A 29 -17.18 -2.14 0.58
N ARG A 30 -16.99 -1.79 1.86
CA ARG A 30 -17.95 -2.15 2.93
C ARG A 30 -19.33 -1.56 2.70
N THR A 31 -19.40 -0.32 2.22
CA THR A 31 -20.68 0.33 1.90
C THR A 31 -21.38 -0.38 0.73
N GLU A 32 -20.64 -0.75 -0.30
CA GLU A 32 -21.16 -1.46 -1.47
C GLU A 32 -21.63 -2.87 -1.13
N ALA A 33 -20.89 -3.59 -0.29
CA ALA A 33 -21.26 -4.92 0.19
C ALA A 33 -22.53 -4.86 1.05
N GLN A 34 -22.63 -3.90 1.97
CA GLN A 34 -23.84 -3.68 2.78
C GLN A 34 -25.07 -3.35 1.94
N GLN A 35 -24.87 -2.68 0.81
CA GLN A 35 -25.93 -2.34 -0.14
C GLN A 35 -26.23 -3.47 -1.14
N GLY A 36 -25.53 -4.59 -1.05
CA GLY A 36 -25.68 -5.74 -1.94
C GLY A 36 -25.21 -5.48 -3.38
N ARG A 37 -24.35 -4.47 -3.59
CA ARG A 37 -23.78 -4.17 -4.92
C ARG A 37 -22.65 -5.10 -5.31
N ILE A 38 -21.94 -5.65 -4.32
CA ILE A 38 -20.87 -6.63 -4.49
C ILE A 38 -21.15 -7.86 -3.62
N ALA A 39 -20.65 -9.01 -4.06
CA ALA A 39 -20.72 -10.24 -3.27
C ALA A 39 -19.75 -10.18 -2.08
N SER A 40 -20.12 -10.79 -0.95
CA SER A 40 -19.26 -10.83 0.25
C SER A 40 -17.90 -11.48 -0.01
N GLU A 41 -17.81 -12.46 -0.92
CA GLU A 41 -16.53 -13.07 -1.32
C GLU A 41 -15.64 -12.09 -2.09
N GLU A 42 -16.24 -11.24 -2.94
CA GLU A 42 -15.53 -10.21 -3.69
C GLU A 42 -15.06 -9.07 -2.77
N GLU A 43 -15.91 -8.65 -1.82
CA GLU A 43 -15.53 -7.72 -0.76
C GLU A 43 -14.32 -8.25 0.01
N GLN A 44 -14.36 -9.50 0.49
CA GLN A 44 -13.28 -10.09 1.27
C GLN A 44 -11.97 -10.17 0.48
N ARG A 45 -12.01 -10.55 -0.80
CA ARG A 45 -10.83 -10.59 -1.66
C ARG A 45 -10.20 -9.22 -1.84
N ARG A 46 -11.00 -8.19 -2.11
CA ARG A 46 -10.50 -6.82 -2.27
C ARG A 46 -10.02 -6.22 -0.96
N LEU A 47 -10.69 -6.54 0.16
CA LEU A 47 -10.28 -6.11 1.49
C LEU A 47 -8.90 -6.70 1.87
N ALA A 48 -8.66 -7.97 1.56
CA ALA A 48 -7.36 -8.60 1.79
C ALA A 48 -6.20 -7.93 1.02
N ASP A 49 -6.45 -7.49 -0.22
CA ASP A 49 -5.46 -6.70 -0.99
C ASP A 49 -5.16 -5.35 -0.33
N ILE A 50 -6.22 -4.65 0.11
CA ILE A 50 -6.09 -3.36 0.80
C ILE A 50 -5.29 -3.52 2.09
N GLU A 51 -5.60 -4.54 2.90
CA GLU A 51 -4.89 -4.84 4.15
C GLU A 51 -3.40 -5.13 3.89
N ALA A 52 -3.08 -5.95 2.88
CA ALA A 52 -1.68 -6.24 2.52
C ALA A 52 -0.92 -4.98 2.09
N ARG A 53 -1.57 -4.07 1.36
CA ARG A 53 -0.98 -2.80 0.93
C ARG A 53 -0.80 -1.82 2.09
N LEU A 54 -1.73 -1.80 3.04
CA LEU A 54 -1.60 -1.02 4.27
C LEU A 54 -0.41 -1.50 5.10
N ASP A 55 -0.26 -2.81 5.29
CA ASP A 55 0.87 -3.40 6.01
C ASP A 55 2.20 -3.03 5.36
N GLN A 56 2.28 -3.08 4.03
CA GLN A 56 3.47 -2.66 3.30
C GLN A 56 3.80 -1.17 3.53
N CYS A 57 2.79 -0.31 3.52
CA CYS A 57 2.96 1.12 3.80
C CYS A 57 3.49 1.35 5.23
N TRP A 58 2.92 0.64 6.22
CA TRP A 58 3.36 0.72 7.61
C TRP A 58 4.79 0.21 7.80
N ASP A 59 5.17 -0.89 7.16
CA ASP A 59 6.54 -1.41 7.23
C ASP A 59 7.56 -0.48 6.55
N LEU A 60 7.16 0.23 5.50
CA LEU A 60 8.01 1.23 4.86
C LEU A 60 8.25 2.43 5.78
N LEU A 61 7.18 2.97 6.39
CA LEU A 61 7.29 4.05 7.37
C LEU A 61 8.17 3.66 8.57
N ARG A 62 7.99 2.44 9.08
CA ARG A 62 8.79 1.91 10.19
C ARG A 62 10.28 1.83 9.80
N ARG A 63 10.59 1.31 8.61
CA ARG A 63 11.97 1.23 8.10
C ARG A 63 12.60 2.62 7.91
N ARG A 64 11.87 3.57 7.33
CA ARG A 64 12.33 4.95 7.17
C ARG A 64 12.63 5.61 8.51
N ARG A 65 11.75 5.42 9.51
CA ARG A 65 11.95 5.95 10.87
C ARG A 65 13.18 5.36 11.55
N ALA A 66 13.37 4.04 11.48
CA ALA A 66 14.53 3.38 12.06
C ALA A 66 15.86 3.89 11.46
N ARG A 67 15.90 4.19 10.16
CA ARG A 67 17.08 4.78 9.51
C ARG A 67 17.37 6.20 9.96
N ARG A 68 16.34 7.04 10.11
CA ARG A 68 16.50 8.39 10.68
C ARG A 68 17.06 8.34 12.11
N GLU A 69 16.62 7.37 12.91
CA GLU A 69 17.06 7.23 14.30
C GLU A 69 18.54 6.86 14.42
N ILE A 70 19.10 6.13 13.46
CA ILE A 70 20.54 5.78 13.41
C ILE A 70 21.39 6.79 12.62
N GLY A 71 20.79 7.89 12.14
CA GLY A 71 21.47 8.92 11.34
C GLY A 71 21.82 8.49 9.92
N ASP A 72 21.19 7.43 9.43
CA ASP A 72 21.34 6.94 8.05
C ASP A 72 20.32 7.60 7.12
N ASP A 73 20.56 7.57 5.82
CA ASP A 73 19.70 8.21 4.83
C ASP A 73 18.31 7.52 4.82
N PRO A 74 17.22 8.22 5.18
CA PRO A 74 15.86 7.65 5.13
C PRO A 74 15.43 7.28 3.71
N ASP A 75 16.00 7.91 2.68
CA ASP A 75 15.68 7.63 1.28
C ASP A 75 16.46 6.47 0.67
N ALA A 76 17.52 6.02 1.36
CA ALA A 76 18.10 4.72 1.08
C ALA A 76 17.15 3.57 1.48
N ALA A 77 16.09 3.82 2.26
CA ALA A 77 14.99 2.88 2.42
C ALA A 77 14.11 2.92 1.17
N SER A 78 14.65 2.42 0.05
CA SER A 78 13.81 2.17 -1.11
C SER A 78 12.65 1.28 -0.66
N PRO A 79 11.42 1.52 -1.15
CA PRO A 79 10.38 0.52 -1.07
C PRO A 79 11.01 -0.77 -1.58
N ALA A 80 10.95 -1.84 -0.77
CA ALA A 80 11.28 -3.16 -1.29
C ALA A 80 10.50 -3.27 -2.60
N PRO A 81 11.14 -3.68 -3.72
CA PRO A 81 10.41 -3.83 -4.97
C PRO A 81 9.15 -4.58 -4.60
N VAL A 82 8.00 -3.96 -4.84
CA VAL A 82 6.73 -4.65 -4.76
C VAL A 82 6.96 -5.79 -5.72
N ALA A 83 7.33 -6.96 -5.19
CA ALA A 83 7.22 -8.19 -5.93
C ALA A 83 5.80 -8.09 -6.44
N GLU A 84 5.68 -7.90 -7.75
CA GLU A 84 4.43 -7.69 -8.43
C GLU A 84 3.41 -8.56 -7.70
N VAL A 85 2.43 -7.94 -7.05
CA VAL A 85 1.24 -8.68 -6.61
C VAL A 85 0.40 -8.99 -7.87
N GLU A 86 1.07 -9.25 -9.00
CA GLU A 86 0.65 -10.06 -10.13
C GLU A 86 0.67 -11.54 -9.70
N ASN A 87 0.00 -11.89 -8.59
CA ASN A 87 -0.46 -13.27 -8.42
C ASN A 87 -1.57 -13.45 -7.36
N TYR A 88 -2.66 -12.70 -7.46
CA TYR A 88 -3.95 -13.18 -6.94
C TYR A 88 -4.97 -13.42 -8.06
N GLN A 89 -4.49 -14.07 -9.14
CA GLN A 89 -5.30 -15.01 -9.90
C GLN A 89 -4.85 -16.43 -9.56
N GLN A 90 -5.30 -16.95 -8.41
CA GLN A 90 -5.50 -18.39 -8.20
C GLN A 90 -6.71 -18.62 -7.28
#